data_AF-A3SNC7-F1
#
_entry.id   AF-A3SNC7-F1
#
_cell.length_a   1.000
_cell.length_b   1.000
_cell.length_c   1.000
_cell.angle_alpha   90.00
_cell.angle_beta   90.00
_cell.angle_gamma   90.00
#
_symmetry.space_group_name_H-M   'P 1'
#
loop_
_entity.id
_entity.type
_entity.pdbx_description
1 polymer ?
#
loop_
_entity_poly.entity_id
_entity_poly.type
_entity_poly.pdbx_seq_one_letter_code
_entity_poly.pdbx_strand_id
1 'polypeptide(L)'
;MKNLLILGLALTLAGCGGYHKAKRDSGGSAPRSLSGPIAITPNASTTVYSAPASKPFATGPLQQACIASDRKARSSELCGCIQAVANRTLSSSQQARAVGFYRDPHSAQEVRTSKRSTDEQFWNTYASYAETAKRTCS
;
A
#
# COMPACT_ATOMS: atom_id res chain seq x y z
N MET A 1 -8.03 -24.56 -26.28
CA MET A 1 -9.40 -24.83 -26.78
C MET A 1 -10.20 -25.45 -25.65
N LYS A 2 -11.42 -24.94 -25.40
CA LYS A 2 -12.37 -25.30 -24.32
C LYS A 2 -11.94 -24.76 -22.93
N ASN A 3 -12.64 -23.85 -22.26
CA ASN A 3 -14.09 -23.76 -22.02
C ASN A 3 -14.62 -22.32 -22.10
N LEU A 4 -15.51 -22.08 -23.07
CA LEU A 4 -16.61 -21.12 -22.93
C LEU A 4 -17.65 -21.71 -21.96
N LEU A 5 -18.52 -20.82 -21.44
CA LEU A 5 -19.72 -21.02 -20.63
C LEU A 5 -19.55 -20.58 -19.18
N ILE A 6 -19.76 -19.29 -18.89
CA ILE A 6 -20.80 -18.82 -17.94
C ILE A 6 -21.29 -17.45 -18.43
N LEU A 7 -22.45 -17.46 -19.07
CA LEU A 7 -23.31 -16.30 -19.30
C LEU A 7 -23.99 -15.92 -17.98
N GLY A 8 -24.07 -14.62 -17.70
CA GLY A 8 -25.31 -14.00 -17.23
C GLY A 8 -25.72 -14.16 -15.76
N LEU A 9 -25.34 -13.18 -14.94
CA LEU A 9 -26.21 -12.60 -13.91
C LEU A 9 -25.78 -11.12 -13.78
N ALA A 10 -26.41 -10.19 -14.49
CA ALA A 10 -27.67 -9.53 -14.15
C ALA A 10 -27.64 -8.80 -12.80
N LEU A 11 -28.13 -7.54 -12.87
CA LEU A 11 -28.55 -6.62 -11.83
C LEU A 11 -27.49 -5.74 -11.15
N THR A 12 -27.30 -4.59 -11.80
CA THR A 12 -27.52 -3.25 -11.23
C THR A 12 -27.92 -3.19 -9.76
N LEU A 13 -27.07 -2.59 -8.93
CA LEU A 13 -27.52 -1.75 -7.84
C LEU A 13 -26.66 -0.48 -7.85
N ALA A 14 -27.26 0.55 -8.43
CA ALA A 14 -26.95 1.93 -8.15
C ALA A 14 -27.20 2.17 -6.65
N GLY A 15 -26.14 2.07 -5.85
CA GLY A 15 -26.11 2.57 -4.49
C GLY A 15 -25.66 4.03 -4.50
N CYS A 16 -26.62 4.96 -4.51
CA CYS A 16 -26.40 6.33 -4.07
C CYS A 16 -26.01 6.32 -2.58
N GLY A 17 -24.95 7.02 -2.18
CA GLY A 17 -24.55 7.07 -0.77
C GLY A 17 -23.40 8.03 -0.44
N GLY A 18 -23.64 9.33 -0.61
CA GLY A 18 -23.12 10.44 0.22
C GLY A 18 -21.63 10.51 0.58
N TYR A 19 -20.89 11.39 -0.10
CA TYR A 19 -19.60 11.91 0.36
C TYR A 19 -19.81 12.91 1.50
N HIS A 20 -19.42 12.57 2.73
CA HIS A 20 -19.38 13.54 3.83
C HIS A 20 -18.17 14.47 3.67
N LYS A 21 -18.43 15.71 3.31
CA LYS A 21 -17.47 16.82 3.28
C LYS A 21 -17.20 17.30 4.70
N ALA A 22 -16.18 16.75 5.36
CA ALA A 22 -15.67 17.32 6.59
C ALA A 22 -14.87 18.59 6.28
N LYS A 23 -15.50 19.74 6.48
CA LYS A 23 -14.83 21.04 6.62
C LYS A 23 -13.97 20.95 7.89
N ARG A 24 -12.64 21.03 7.78
CA ARG A 24 -11.79 21.36 8.93
C ARG A 24 -11.25 22.75 8.74
N ASP A 25 -11.65 23.60 9.67
CA ASP A 25 -11.30 25.00 9.74
C ASP A 25 -9.80 25.19 9.91
N SER A 26 -9.33 26.25 9.27
CA SER A 26 -8.00 26.82 9.39
C SER A 26 -7.74 27.20 10.85
N GLY A 27 -6.85 26.46 11.51
CA GLY A 27 -6.33 26.78 12.83
C GLY A 27 -4.81 26.75 12.79
N GLY A 28 -4.21 27.82 12.26
CA GLY A 28 -2.78 28.05 12.42
C GLY A 28 -2.45 28.23 13.90
N SER A 29 -1.44 27.52 14.39
CA SER A 29 -0.78 27.81 15.65
C SER A 29 0.67 27.36 15.53
N ALA A 30 1.53 28.33 15.21
CA ALA A 30 2.97 28.16 15.36
C ALA A 30 3.29 27.90 16.84
N PRO A 31 4.11 26.91 17.21
CA PRO A 31 4.63 26.87 18.57
C PRO A 31 5.62 28.02 18.74
N ARG A 32 5.22 28.99 19.57
CA ARG A 32 6.14 29.98 20.12
C ARG A 32 7.11 29.24 21.03
N SER A 33 8.39 29.42 20.75
CA SER A 33 9.52 29.02 21.60
C SER A 33 9.26 29.45 23.05
N LEU A 34 9.12 28.49 23.96
CA LEU A 34 9.12 28.73 25.40
C LEU A 34 10.38 28.09 25.97
N SER A 35 11.47 28.83 25.90
CA SER A 35 12.63 28.64 26.79
C SER A 35 12.21 29.10 28.18
N GLY A 36 11.71 28.17 29.00
CA GLY A 36 11.48 28.36 30.42
C GLY A 36 11.79 27.06 31.17
N PRO A 37 12.31 27.11 32.42
CA PRO A 37 12.57 25.92 33.20
C PRO A 37 11.24 25.25 33.56
N ILE A 38 11.12 23.96 33.24
CA ILE A 38 9.93 23.16 33.53
C ILE A 38 9.90 22.88 35.05
N ALA A 39 9.05 23.58 35.78
CA ALA A 39 8.74 23.24 37.16
C ALA A 39 7.86 21.97 37.16
N ILE A 40 8.42 20.84 37.62
CA ILE A 40 7.70 19.57 37.75
C ILE A 40 6.80 19.68 38.98
N THR A 41 5.51 19.96 38.78
CA THR A 41 4.49 19.77 39.82
C THR A 41 3.92 18.34 39.70
N PRO A 42 3.71 17.60 40.80
CA PRO A 42 3.36 16.18 40.77
C PRO A 42 1.88 15.88 40.45
N ASN A 43 1.16 16.75 39.76
CA ASN A 43 -0.25 16.51 39.41
C ASN A 43 -0.60 16.89 37.97
N ALA A 44 0.21 16.42 37.01
CA ALA A 44 -0.08 16.56 35.59
C ALA A 44 -0.57 15.22 35.03
N SER A 45 -1.88 15.12 34.75
CA SER A 45 -2.48 14.05 33.96
C SER A 45 -1.81 14.02 32.58
N THR A 46 -0.96 13.03 32.34
CA THR A 46 -0.28 12.81 31.07
C THR A 46 -1.28 12.28 30.03
N THR A 47 -1.92 13.20 29.30
CA THR A 47 -2.67 12.84 28.10
C THR A 47 -1.67 12.36 27.05
N VAL A 48 -1.59 11.06 26.84
CA VAL A 48 -0.77 10.45 25.79
C VAL A 48 -1.39 10.81 24.45
N TYR A 49 -0.80 11.76 23.72
CA TYR A 49 -1.23 12.09 22.37
C TYR A 49 -0.70 11.00 21.43
N SER A 50 -1.52 9.98 21.13
CA SER A 50 -1.21 9.00 20.10
C SER A 50 -1.17 9.72 18.74
N ALA A 51 0.03 10.04 18.27
CA ALA A 51 0.23 10.57 16.92
C ALA A 51 -0.32 9.54 15.90
N PRO A 52 -1.00 9.97 14.83
CA PRO A 52 -1.47 9.04 13.81
C PRO A 52 -0.28 8.32 13.20
N ALA A 53 -0.33 6.99 13.15
CA ALA A 53 0.69 6.18 12.52
C ALA A 53 0.66 6.42 11.00
N SER A 54 1.64 7.19 10.49
CA SER A 54 1.82 7.38 9.06
C SER A 54 2.22 6.06 8.41
N LYS A 55 1.56 5.70 7.31
CA LYS A 55 1.95 4.53 6.50
C LYS A 55 3.38 4.72 6.00
N PRO A 56 4.19 3.64 5.91
CA PRO A 56 5.53 3.75 5.35
C PRO A 56 5.43 4.22 3.89
N PHE A 57 6.43 4.97 3.42
CA PHE A 57 6.45 5.51 2.07
C PHE A 57 7.86 5.49 1.50
N ALA A 58 7.99 5.09 0.24
CA ALA A 58 9.23 5.14 -0.52
C ALA A 58 8.93 5.31 -2.02
N THR A 59 9.88 5.89 -2.75
CA THR A 59 9.85 5.96 -4.22
C THR A 59 10.75 4.89 -4.81
N GLY A 60 10.39 4.39 -5.99
CA GLY A 60 11.18 3.36 -6.66
C GLY A 60 10.44 2.72 -7.84
N PRO A 61 11.04 1.69 -8.45
CA PRO A 61 10.55 1.12 -9.71
C PRO A 61 9.20 0.41 -9.55
N LEU A 62 8.91 -0.21 -8.40
CA LEU A 62 7.59 -0.79 -8.12
C LEU A 62 6.52 0.28 -7.90
N GLN A 63 6.86 1.39 -7.24
CA GLN A 63 5.94 2.53 -7.11
C GLN A 63 5.60 3.11 -8.48
N GLN A 64 6.60 3.29 -9.35
CA GLN A 64 6.40 3.79 -10.71
C GLN A 64 5.52 2.84 -11.54
N ALA A 65 5.80 1.53 -11.49
CA ALA A 65 5.00 0.52 -12.19
C ALA A 65 3.56 0.46 -11.68
N CYS A 66 3.36 0.58 -10.36
CA CYS A 66 2.04 0.64 -9.74
C CYS A 66 1.24 1.84 -10.21
N ILE A 67 1.85 3.03 -10.26
CA ILE A 67 1.20 4.24 -10.76
C ILE A 67 0.94 4.16 -12.26
N ALA A 68 1.84 3.55 -13.04
CA ALA A 68 1.65 3.38 -14.49
C ALA A 68 0.56 2.36 -14.85
N SER A 69 0.17 1.48 -13.92
CA SER A 69 -0.85 0.46 -14.19
C SER A 69 -2.26 1.03 -14.35
N ASP A 70 -3.11 0.36 -15.13
CA ASP A 70 -4.53 0.74 -15.31
C ASP A 70 -5.44 0.36 -14.12
N ARG A 71 -4.86 0.04 -12.96
CA ARG A 71 -5.60 -0.35 -11.75
C ARG A 71 -6.35 0.86 -11.18
N LYS A 72 -7.67 0.77 -11.02
CA LYS A 72 -8.51 1.87 -10.49
C LYS A 72 -8.15 2.32 -9.07
N ALA A 73 -7.63 1.42 -8.24
CA ALA A 73 -7.33 1.70 -6.83
C ALA A 73 -5.95 2.34 -6.59
N ARG A 74 -5.21 2.74 -7.64
CA ARG A 74 -3.87 3.32 -7.49
C ARG A 74 -3.94 4.73 -6.89
N SER A 75 -3.07 5.00 -5.92
CA SER A 75 -2.76 6.34 -5.43
C SER A 75 -1.27 6.45 -5.16
N SER A 76 -0.74 7.68 -5.09
CA SER A 76 0.68 7.91 -4.77
C SER A 76 1.04 7.27 -3.42
N GLU A 77 0.18 7.46 -2.42
CA GLU A 77 0.34 6.95 -1.06
C GLU A 77 0.36 5.42 -1.04
N LEU A 78 -0.60 4.77 -1.73
CA LEU A 78 -0.66 3.31 -1.81
C LEU A 78 0.57 2.75 -2.51
N CYS A 79 0.90 3.27 -3.70
CA CYS A 79 2.03 2.76 -4.48
C CYS A 79 3.37 3.03 -3.77
N GLY A 80 3.50 4.13 -3.03
CA GLY A 80 4.67 4.41 -2.20
C GLY A 80 4.78 3.50 -0.97
N CYS A 81 3.67 3.15 -0.34
CA CYS A 81 3.64 2.15 0.73
C CYS A 81 4.05 0.76 0.22
N ILE A 82 3.52 0.36 -0.93
CA ILE A 82 3.87 -0.90 -1.59
C ILE A 82 5.39 -0.96 -1.86
N GLN A 83 5.99 0.12 -2.36
CA GLN A 83 7.45 0.19 -2.55
C GLN A 83 8.22 0.15 -1.23
N ALA A 84 7.75 0.81 -0.17
CA ALA A 84 8.41 0.78 1.13
C ALA A 84 8.41 -0.62 1.74
N VAL A 85 7.32 -1.38 1.58
CA VAL A 85 7.27 -2.80 1.97
C VAL A 85 8.20 -3.62 1.09
N ALA A 86 8.19 -3.42 -0.23
CA ALA A 86 9.06 -4.13 -1.16
C ALA A 86 10.56 -3.97 -0.82
N ASN A 87 10.99 -2.77 -0.41
CA ASN A 87 12.37 -2.51 0.00
C ASN A 87 12.81 -3.32 1.22
N ARG A 88 11.87 -3.77 2.06
CA ARG A 88 12.14 -4.57 3.26
C ARG A 88 12.06 -6.06 3.01
N THR A 89 11.29 -6.49 2.01
CA THR A 89 10.94 -7.90 1.80
C THR A 89 11.49 -8.50 0.51
N LEU A 90 11.80 -7.68 -0.50
CA LEU A 90 12.28 -8.11 -1.81
C LEU A 90 13.69 -7.58 -2.07
N SER A 91 14.55 -8.42 -2.64
CA SER A 91 15.83 -7.96 -3.19
C SER A 91 15.61 -7.09 -4.44
N SER A 92 16.64 -6.34 -4.85
CA SER A 92 16.57 -5.50 -6.05
C SER A 92 16.23 -6.30 -7.33
N SER A 93 16.78 -7.50 -7.49
CA SER A 93 16.47 -8.39 -8.62
C SER A 93 15.04 -8.91 -8.56
N GLN A 94 14.52 -9.21 -7.37
CA GLN A 94 13.13 -9.62 -7.18
C GLN A 94 12.17 -8.45 -7.44
N GLN A 95 12.52 -7.23 -7.05
CA GLN A 95 11.74 -6.04 -7.37
C GLN A 95 11.69 -5.81 -8.89
N ALA A 96 12.81 -5.93 -9.60
CA ALA A 96 12.85 -5.80 -11.06
C ALA A 96 11.95 -6.85 -11.75
N ARG A 97 11.98 -8.10 -11.27
CA ARG A 97 11.08 -9.15 -11.75
C ARG A 97 9.61 -8.83 -11.47
N ALA A 98 9.30 -8.36 -10.26
CA ALA A 98 7.94 -7.96 -9.87
C ALA A 98 7.40 -6.77 -10.67
N VAL A 99 8.26 -5.83 -11.08
CA VAL A 99 7.89 -4.74 -12.01
C VAL A 99 7.43 -5.30 -13.35
N GLY A 100 8.07 -6.37 -13.84
CA GLY A 100 7.66 -7.07 -15.05
C GLY A 100 6.21 -7.54 -15.02
N PHE A 101 5.70 -7.96 -13.86
CA PHE A 101 4.32 -8.43 -13.69
C PHE A 101 3.26 -7.35 -13.87
N TYR A 102 3.62 -6.07 -13.69
CA TYR A 102 2.70 -4.97 -13.99
C TYR A 102 2.50 -4.78 -15.49
N ARG A 103 3.55 -5.01 -16.29
CA ARG A 103 3.49 -4.92 -17.76
C ARG A 103 2.90 -6.18 -18.38
N ASP A 104 3.27 -7.33 -17.85
CA ASP A 104 2.80 -8.63 -18.33
C ASP A 104 2.24 -9.45 -17.16
N PRO A 105 0.92 -9.34 -16.88
CA PRO A 105 0.27 -10.13 -15.85
C PRO A 105 0.29 -11.65 -16.14
N HIS A 106 0.50 -12.08 -17.38
CA HIS A 106 0.57 -13.50 -17.73
C HIS A 106 1.84 -14.14 -17.17
N SER A 107 2.98 -13.45 -17.24
CA SER A 107 4.24 -13.94 -16.65
C SER A 107 4.11 -14.26 -15.16
N ALA A 108 3.29 -13.54 -14.40
CA ALA A 108 3.02 -13.87 -12.99
C ALA A 108 2.30 -15.23 -12.83
N GLN A 109 1.42 -15.59 -13.76
CA GLN A 109 0.72 -16.88 -13.77
C GLN A 109 1.68 -18.02 -14.15
N GLU A 110 2.55 -17.79 -15.13
CA GLU A 110 3.59 -18.77 -15.49
C GLU A 110 4.51 -19.06 -14.31
N VAL A 111 4.96 -18.01 -13.60
CA VAL A 111 5.82 -18.17 -12.42
C VAL A 111 5.10 -18.93 -11.31
N ARG A 112 3.84 -18.61 -11.03
CA ARG A 112 3.03 -19.28 -10.00
C ARG A 112 2.82 -20.78 -10.28
N THR A 113 2.75 -21.15 -11.55
CA THR A 113 2.49 -22.54 -11.98
C THR A 113 3.75 -23.30 -12.38
N SER A 114 4.91 -22.63 -12.37
CA SER A 114 6.20 -23.20 -12.72
C SER A 114 6.63 -24.28 -11.73
N LYS A 115 7.33 -25.30 -12.23
CA LYS A 115 7.98 -26.35 -11.43
C LYS A 115 9.46 -26.06 -11.17
N ARG A 116 9.98 -24.90 -11.60
CA ARG A 116 11.39 -24.53 -11.40
C ARG A 116 11.57 -24.03 -9.97
N SER A 117 12.59 -24.55 -9.27
CA SER A 117 12.88 -24.19 -7.88
C SER A 117 13.14 -22.68 -7.68
N THR A 118 13.75 -22.01 -8.66
CA THR A 118 13.99 -20.56 -8.61
C THR A 118 12.71 -19.74 -8.75
N ASP A 119 11.74 -20.22 -9.53
CA ASP A 119 10.43 -19.59 -9.68
C ASP A 119 9.60 -19.76 -8.41
N GLU A 120 9.63 -20.96 -7.83
CA GLU A 120 8.97 -21.28 -6.57
C GLU A 120 9.52 -20.42 -5.41
N GLN A 121 10.85 -20.33 -5.28
CA GLN A 121 11.49 -19.48 -4.26
C GLN A 121 11.09 -18.01 -4.41
N PHE A 122 11.16 -17.49 -5.63
CA PHE A 122 10.73 -16.12 -5.90
C PHE A 122 9.24 -15.93 -5.59
N TRP A 123 8.39 -16.87 -5.98
CA TRP A 123 6.95 -16.80 -5.75
C TRP A 123 6.62 -16.80 -4.26
N ASN A 124 7.31 -17.62 -3.45
CA ASN A 124 7.13 -17.64 -2.00
C ASN A 124 7.47 -16.28 -1.37
N THR A 125 8.60 -15.68 -1.74
CA THR A 125 8.98 -14.34 -1.25
C THR A 125 8.00 -13.27 -1.74
N TYR A 126 7.60 -13.31 -3.02
CA TYR A 126 6.65 -12.38 -3.61
C TYR A 126 5.26 -12.46 -2.95
N ALA A 127 4.78 -13.67 -2.64
CA ALA A 127 3.52 -13.87 -1.95
C ALA A 127 3.56 -13.30 -0.51
N SER A 128 4.66 -13.53 0.22
CA SER A 128 4.87 -12.95 1.55
C SER A 128 4.89 -11.41 1.52
N TYR A 129 5.58 -10.84 0.53
CA TYR A 129 5.56 -9.40 0.26
C TYR A 129 4.14 -8.89 0.02
N ALA A 130 3.38 -9.53 -0.87
CA ALA A 130 2.04 -9.09 -1.24
C ALA A 130 1.08 -9.10 -0.04
N GLU A 131 1.18 -10.13 0.80
CA GLU A 131 0.39 -10.24 2.02
C GLU A 131 0.79 -9.19 3.06
N THR A 132 2.09 -8.93 3.22
CA THR A 132 2.60 -7.85 4.09
C THR A 132 2.11 -6.47 3.62
N ALA A 133 2.16 -6.22 2.31
CA ALA A 133 1.68 -4.98 1.71
C ALA A 133 0.17 -4.81 1.92
N LYS A 134 -0.64 -5.88 1.78
CA LYS A 134 -2.09 -5.83 2.03
C LYS A 134 -2.41 -5.41 3.46
N ARG A 135 -1.71 -5.97 4.46
CA ARG A 135 -1.89 -5.63 5.87
C ARG A 135 -1.42 -4.22 6.22
N THR A 136 -0.35 -3.75 5.58
CA THR A 136 0.31 -2.48 5.92
C THR A 136 -0.31 -1.29 5.20
N CYS A 137 -0.73 -1.48 3.95
CA CYS A 137 -1.08 -0.38 3.04
C CYS A 137 -2.60 -0.18 2.86
N SER A 138 -3.46 -1.03 3.43
CA SER A 138 -4.93 -0.85 3.41
C SER A 138 -5.41 0.22 4.38
#